data_AF-A0A0Q8R9U9-F1
#
_entry.id   AF-A0A0Q8R9U9-F1
#
_cell.length_a   1.000
_cell.length_b   1.000
_cell.length_c   1.000
_cell.angle_alpha   90.00
_cell.angle_beta   90.00
_cell.angle_gamma   90.00
#
_symmetry.space_group_name_H-M   'P 1'
#
loop_
_entity.id
_entity.type
_entity.pdbx_description
1 polymer ?
#
loop_
_entity_poly.entity_id
_entity_poly.type
_entity_poly.pdbx_seq_one_letter_code
_entity_poly.pdbx_strand_id
1 'polypeptide(L)'
;MTEPPPPPVSIGAFAEAMRIGRLSLVYQPKVVIGSNEIWGVEALARWHDPVWGDVSPDIFIPLVEEDELIHPFTQWVVATAAADWADWHRRGFTTCIAVNVSARNLGKIDFPDTVERICAAHGMPCDHLTVELTESATQDMVHLLDTLGRLRIKRIGVSLDDFGTGYSSLVRLKQLPFSEVKIDRLFVTDVDVTKAGRVFMRNTIDLAHELGLRVVAEGVETAPVSRILAELGCDLGQGFYFARPMSSAALLKWANF
;
A
#
# COMPACT_ATOMS: atom_id res chain seq x y z
N MET A 1 23.66 21.21 30.46
CA MET A 1 22.63 21.97 29.72
C MET A 1 22.03 21.00 28.71
N THR A 2 20.76 20.64 28.87
CA THR A 2 20.03 19.84 27.88
C THR A 2 19.79 20.71 26.65
N GLU A 3 20.12 20.21 25.45
CA GLU A 3 19.78 20.88 24.21
C GLU A 3 18.26 21.16 24.16
N PRO A 4 17.83 22.29 23.59
CA PRO A 4 16.41 22.55 23.39
C PRO A 4 15.81 21.44 22.51
N PRO A 5 14.55 21.03 22.76
CA PRO A 5 13.90 20.02 21.94
C PRO A 5 13.87 20.50 20.47
N PRO A 6 13.99 19.56 19.51
CA PRO A 6 13.94 19.92 18.10
C PRO A 6 12.59 20.57 17.75
N PRO A 7 12.55 21.49 16.77
CA PRO A 7 11.30 22.12 16.35
C PRO A 7 10.32 21.08 15.79
N PRO A 8 9.01 21.38 15.69
CA PRO A 8 8.06 20.50 15.03
C PRO A 8 8.49 20.22 13.58
N VAL A 9 8.19 19.01 13.12
CA VAL A 9 8.36 18.62 11.72
C VAL A 9 7.54 19.56 10.83
N SER A 10 8.11 19.99 9.71
CA SER A 10 7.48 20.96 8.81
C SER A 10 7.56 20.52 7.36
N ILE A 11 6.62 21.01 6.55
CA ILE A 11 6.59 20.75 5.10
C ILE A 11 7.85 21.24 4.39
N GLY A 12 8.42 22.36 4.83
CA GLY A 12 9.69 22.88 4.30
C GLY A 12 10.87 21.94 4.56
N ALA A 13 10.91 21.30 5.72
CA ALA A 13 11.93 20.31 6.04
C ALA A 13 11.76 19.03 5.21
N PHE A 14 10.51 18.60 4.97
CA PHE A 14 10.22 17.46 4.10
C PHE A 14 10.62 17.74 2.64
N ALA A 15 10.29 18.94 2.13
CA ALA A 15 10.68 19.39 0.79
C ALA A 15 12.20 19.34 0.59
N GLU A 16 12.95 19.83 1.58
CA GLU A 16 14.41 19.77 1.56
C GLU A 16 14.90 18.31 1.60
N ALA A 17 14.32 17.47 2.47
CA ALA A 17 14.66 16.05 2.55
C ALA A 17 14.45 15.31 1.22
N MET A 18 13.36 15.59 0.51
CA MET A 18 13.13 15.09 -0.85
C MET A 18 14.25 15.54 -1.80
N ARG A 19 14.60 16.83 -1.79
CA ARG A 19 15.59 17.42 -2.69
C ARG A 19 17.00 16.84 -2.50
N ILE A 20 17.37 16.54 -1.25
CA ILE A 20 18.72 16.04 -0.90
C ILE A 20 18.79 14.52 -0.72
N GLY A 21 17.71 13.77 -1.03
CA GLY A 21 17.72 12.31 -1.03
C GLY A 21 17.71 11.67 0.36
N ARG A 22 16.94 12.20 1.30
CA ARG A 22 16.76 11.67 2.67
C ARG A 22 15.52 10.78 2.84
N LEU A 23 14.86 10.47 1.74
CA LEU A 23 13.75 9.52 1.72
C LEU A 23 14.24 8.18 1.20
N SER A 24 13.64 7.11 1.72
CA SER A 24 13.87 5.75 1.25
C SER A 24 12.55 4.96 1.27
N LEU A 25 12.53 3.83 0.57
CA LEU A 25 11.43 2.88 0.65
C LEU A 25 11.86 1.65 1.44
N VAL A 26 10.96 1.17 2.28
CA VAL A 26 11.00 -0.19 2.81
C VAL A 26 9.78 -0.94 2.29
N TYR A 27 9.87 -2.26 2.27
CA TYR A 27 8.92 -3.14 1.63
C TYR A 27 8.37 -4.12 2.64
N GLN A 28 7.05 -4.23 2.72
CA GLN A 28 6.39 -5.23 3.53
C GLN A 28 5.81 -6.34 2.63
N PRO A 29 6.22 -7.61 2.80
CA PRO A 29 5.67 -8.72 2.04
C PRO A 29 4.16 -8.92 2.22
N LYS A 30 3.49 -9.13 1.09
CA LYS A 30 2.17 -9.76 0.96
C LYS A 30 2.38 -11.21 0.52
N VAL A 31 1.87 -12.16 1.29
CA VAL A 31 2.05 -13.59 1.02
C VAL A 31 0.72 -14.28 0.75
N VAL A 32 0.75 -15.34 -0.06
CA VAL A 32 -0.40 -16.21 -0.25
C VAL A 32 -0.70 -16.96 1.05
N ILE A 33 -1.91 -16.81 1.56
CA ILE A 33 -2.32 -17.50 2.78
C ILE A 33 -2.35 -19.01 2.52
N GLY A 34 -1.73 -19.78 3.41
CA GLY A 34 -1.65 -21.25 3.33
C GLY A 34 -0.33 -21.76 2.76
N SER A 35 0.20 -21.18 1.68
CA SER A 35 1.53 -21.55 1.14
C SER A 35 2.66 -20.69 1.70
N ASN A 36 2.35 -19.47 2.19
CA ASN A 36 3.31 -18.44 2.60
C ASN A 36 4.28 -18.00 1.50
N GLU A 37 3.98 -18.32 0.24
CA GLU A 37 4.75 -17.83 -0.90
C GLU A 37 4.51 -16.33 -1.08
N ILE A 38 5.56 -15.58 -1.39
CA ILE A 38 5.44 -14.15 -1.66
C ILE A 38 4.62 -13.92 -2.93
N TRP A 39 3.62 -13.05 -2.81
CA TRP A 39 2.82 -12.58 -3.93
C TRP A 39 3.25 -11.19 -4.39
N GLY A 40 3.51 -10.31 -3.42
CA GLY A 40 3.75 -8.90 -3.65
C GLY A 40 4.43 -8.24 -2.46
N VAL A 41 4.65 -6.94 -2.56
CA VAL A 41 5.07 -6.10 -1.46
C VAL A 41 4.31 -4.79 -1.45
N GLU A 42 4.09 -4.23 -0.27
CA GLU A 42 3.72 -2.82 -0.13
C GLU A 42 4.98 -1.98 0.07
N ALA A 43 5.12 -0.91 -0.71
CA ALA A 43 6.19 0.05 -0.60
C ALA A 43 5.82 1.18 0.37
N LEU A 44 6.60 1.30 1.44
CA LEU A 44 6.35 2.21 2.55
C LEU A 44 7.47 3.23 2.65
N ALA A 45 7.12 4.52 2.54
CA ALA A 45 8.09 5.60 2.63
C ALA A 45 8.69 5.71 4.04
N ARG A 46 9.98 6.01 4.10
CA ARG A 46 10.73 6.30 5.32
C ARG A 46 11.48 7.60 5.14
N TRP A 47 11.41 8.45 6.16
CA TRP A 47 12.15 9.70 6.22
C TRP A 47 13.10 9.64 7.40
N HIS A 48 14.39 9.78 7.11
CA HIS A 48 15.42 9.97 8.13
C HIS A 48 15.92 11.43 8.08
N ASP A 49 15.94 12.10 9.23
CA ASP A 49 16.50 13.43 9.36
C ASP A 49 17.56 13.50 10.48
N PRO A 50 18.68 14.23 10.28
CA PRO A 50 19.71 14.38 11.32
C PRO A 50 19.22 15.00 12.63
N VAL A 51 18.14 15.80 12.59
CA VAL A 51 17.59 16.49 13.76
C VAL A 51 16.56 15.63 14.48
N TRP A 52 15.69 14.93 13.75
CA TRP A 52 14.59 14.16 14.31
C TRP A 52 14.82 12.64 14.36
N GLY A 53 15.88 12.13 13.73
CA GLY A 53 16.06 10.70 13.49
C GLY A 53 15.06 10.15 12.48
N ASP A 54 14.53 8.96 12.74
CA ASP A 54 13.49 8.36 11.90
C ASP A 54 12.13 9.03 12.18
N VAL A 55 11.62 9.76 11.19
CA VAL A 55 10.33 10.44 11.27
C VAL A 55 9.21 9.48 10.86
N SER A 56 8.22 9.29 11.73
CA SER A 56 7.08 8.41 11.46
C SER A 56 6.28 8.88 10.24
N PRO A 57 5.85 7.97 9.34
CA PRO A 57 4.86 8.27 8.29
C PRO A 57 3.61 8.97 8.82
N ASP A 58 3.13 8.60 10.01
CA ASP A 58 1.96 9.23 10.65
C ASP A 58 2.15 10.72 10.93
N ILE A 59 3.39 11.21 10.95
CA ILE A 59 3.72 12.62 11.13
C ILE A 59 3.83 13.34 9.78
N PHE A 60 4.56 12.78 8.82
CA PHE A 60 4.87 13.51 7.59
C PHE A 60 3.87 13.29 6.46
N ILE A 61 3.18 12.14 6.40
CA ILE A 61 2.19 11.88 5.35
C ILE A 61 1.05 12.91 5.40
N PRO A 62 0.42 13.19 6.57
CA PRO A 62 -0.63 14.21 6.63
C PRO A 62 -0.15 15.60 6.18
N LEU A 63 1.07 15.99 6.58
CA LEU A 63 1.66 17.27 6.18
C LEU A 63 1.84 17.37 4.66
N VAL A 64 2.25 16.27 4.03
CA VAL A 64 2.47 16.21 2.58
C VAL A 64 1.15 16.17 1.82
N GLU A 65 0.14 15.46 2.33
CA GLU A 65 -1.20 15.39 1.73
C GLU A 65 -1.94 16.74 1.74
N GLU A 66 -1.69 17.58 2.73
CA GLU A 66 -2.26 18.94 2.78
C GLU A 66 -1.56 19.94 1.83
N ASP A 67 -0.40 19.56 1.26
CA ASP A 67 0.42 20.40 0.37
C ASP A 67 0.43 19.90 -1.09
N GLU A 68 0.87 20.73 -2.03
CA GLU A 68 1.06 20.32 -3.43
C GLU A 68 2.25 19.35 -3.61
N LEU A 69 3.12 19.23 -2.61
CA LEU A 69 4.22 18.26 -2.59
C LEU A 69 3.76 16.80 -2.63
N ILE A 70 2.49 16.49 -2.35
CA ILE A 70 1.94 15.14 -2.51
C ILE A 70 2.15 14.58 -3.91
N HIS A 71 2.09 15.43 -4.95
CA HIS A 71 2.27 15.01 -6.33
C HIS A 71 3.71 14.61 -6.65
N PRO A 72 4.74 15.46 -6.47
CA PRO A 72 6.13 15.05 -6.68
C PRO A 72 6.56 13.95 -5.70
N PHE A 73 6.00 13.90 -4.49
CA PHE A 73 6.27 12.81 -3.54
C PHE A 73 5.77 11.47 -4.07
N THR A 74 4.53 11.41 -4.56
CA THR A 74 3.96 10.18 -5.13
C THR A 74 4.74 9.73 -6.38
N GLN A 75 5.15 10.68 -7.24
CA GLN A 75 6.00 10.36 -8.39
C GLN A 75 7.36 9.79 -7.95
N TRP A 76 7.97 10.36 -6.89
CA TRP A 76 9.21 9.84 -6.31
C TRP A 76 9.03 8.41 -5.76
N VAL A 77 7.92 8.12 -5.06
CA VAL A 77 7.60 6.78 -4.56
C VAL A 77 7.49 5.79 -5.72
N VAL A 78 6.69 6.11 -6.74
CA VAL A 78 6.48 5.23 -7.91
C VAL A 78 7.80 5.00 -8.66
N ALA A 79 8.61 6.04 -8.87
CA ALA A 79 9.89 5.92 -9.56
C ALA A 79 10.89 5.06 -8.78
N THR A 80 10.98 5.26 -7.47
CA THR A 80 11.86 4.47 -6.60
C THR A 80 11.42 3.01 -6.56
N ALA A 81 10.12 2.75 -6.41
CA ALA A 81 9.55 1.41 -6.44
C ALA A 81 9.79 0.70 -7.79
N ALA A 82 9.59 1.40 -8.91
CA ALA A 82 9.83 0.85 -10.24
C ALA A 82 11.32 0.57 -10.50
N ALA A 83 12.21 1.40 -9.97
CA ALA A 83 13.65 1.16 -10.03
C ALA A 83 14.07 -0.07 -9.22
N ASP A 84 13.55 -0.22 -8.00
CA ASP A 84 13.76 -1.40 -7.16
C ASP A 84 13.20 -2.66 -7.84
N TRP A 85 11.97 -2.60 -8.38
CA TRP A 85 11.38 -3.70 -9.15
C TRP A 85 12.28 -4.14 -10.31
N ALA A 86 12.84 -3.18 -11.07
CA ALA A 86 13.71 -3.49 -12.20
C ALA A 86 15.02 -4.16 -11.74
N ASP A 87 15.55 -3.79 -10.57
CA ASP A 87 16.71 -4.47 -9.98
C ASP A 87 16.39 -5.90 -9.55
N TRP A 88 15.26 -6.08 -8.87
CA TRP A 88 14.78 -7.39 -8.45
C TRP A 88 14.55 -8.31 -9.64
N HIS A 89 13.91 -7.80 -10.70
CA HIS A 89 13.62 -8.55 -11.90
C HIS A 89 14.91 -9.04 -12.58
N ARG A 90 15.95 -8.21 -12.67
CA ARG A 90 17.27 -8.61 -13.19
C ARG A 90 17.92 -9.73 -12.36
N ARG A 91 17.60 -9.81 -11.07
CA ARG A 91 18.07 -10.86 -10.16
C ARG A 91 17.16 -12.11 -10.15
N GLY A 92 16.14 -12.15 -11.00
CA GLY A 92 15.19 -13.26 -11.10
C GLY A 92 14.02 -13.18 -10.10
N PHE A 93 13.94 -12.13 -9.28
CA PHE A 93 12.83 -11.91 -8.37
C PHE A 93 11.79 -11.00 -9.04
N THR A 94 10.68 -11.59 -9.49
CA THR A 94 9.56 -10.85 -10.08
C THR A 94 8.39 -10.88 -9.11
N THR A 95 7.86 -9.70 -8.76
CA THR A 95 6.79 -9.55 -7.77
C THR A 95 5.87 -8.38 -8.15
N CYS A 96 4.73 -8.25 -7.47
CA CYS A 96 3.90 -7.05 -7.55
C CYS A 96 4.31 -6.04 -6.47
N ILE A 97 4.25 -4.75 -6.75
CA ILE A 97 4.47 -3.68 -5.79
C ILE A 97 3.20 -2.86 -5.65
N ALA A 98 2.77 -2.62 -4.41
CA ALA A 98 1.71 -1.70 -4.08
C ALA A 98 2.27 -0.39 -3.52
N VAL A 99 1.69 0.75 -3.92
CA VAL A 99 2.08 2.09 -3.45
C VAL A 99 0.84 2.85 -2.97
N ASN A 100 0.96 3.54 -1.84
CA ASN A 100 -0.11 4.40 -1.32
C ASN A 100 -0.25 5.68 -2.15
N VAL A 101 -1.49 6.04 -2.48
CA VAL A 101 -1.82 7.21 -3.31
C VAL A 101 -2.97 7.98 -2.67
N SER A 102 -2.73 9.26 -2.40
CA SER A 102 -3.76 10.16 -1.87
C SER A 102 -4.85 10.50 -2.89
N ALA A 103 -6.02 10.90 -2.39
CA ALA A 103 -7.13 11.39 -3.21
C ALA A 103 -6.74 12.57 -4.12
N ARG A 104 -5.82 13.43 -3.67
CA ARG A 104 -5.37 14.60 -4.45
C ARG A 104 -4.69 14.20 -5.74
N ASN A 105 -3.85 13.16 -5.70
CA ASN A 105 -3.24 12.62 -6.92
C ASN A 105 -4.29 12.14 -7.91
N LEU A 106 -5.33 11.47 -7.42
CA LEU A 106 -6.40 10.95 -8.25
C LEU A 106 -7.25 12.07 -8.90
N GLY A 107 -7.26 13.26 -8.31
CA GLY A 107 -7.85 14.46 -8.89
C GLY A 107 -7.08 15.05 -10.08
N LYS A 108 -5.83 14.62 -10.33
CA LYS A 108 -5.05 15.05 -11.50
C LYS A 108 -5.33 14.12 -12.67
N ILE A 109 -5.94 14.67 -13.73
CA ILE A 109 -6.32 13.92 -14.94
C ILE A 109 -5.11 13.25 -15.60
N ASP A 110 -3.91 13.81 -15.49
CA ASP A 110 -2.68 13.28 -16.07
C ASP A 110 -1.94 12.26 -15.17
N PHE A 111 -2.47 11.96 -13.98
CA PHE A 111 -1.85 11.02 -13.04
C PHE A 111 -1.64 9.62 -13.64
N PRO A 112 -2.62 8.97 -14.29
CA PRO A 112 -2.43 7.63 -14.87
C PRO A 112 -1.34 7.59 -15.94
N ASP A 113 -1.25 8.62 -16.78
CA ASP A 113 -0.23 8.71 -17.84
C ASP A 113 1.16 8.99 -17.25
N THR A 114 1.22 9.74 -16.15
CA THR A 114 2.46 9.95 -15.40
C THR A 114 2.98 8.66 -14.78
N VAL A 115 2.12 7.86 -14.15
CA VAL A 115 2.49 6.56 -13.58
C VAL A 115 3.01 5.61 -14.67
N GLU A 116 2.29 5.48 -15.78
CA GLU A 116 2.71 4.63 -16.91
C GLU A 116 4.08 5.06 -17.46
N ARG A 117 4.30 6.36 -17.65
CA ARG A 117 5.59 6.88 -18.11
C ARG A 117 6.73 6.55 -17.15
N ILE A 118 6.49 6.63 -15.84
CA ILE A 118 7.50 6.26 -14.83
C ILE A 118 7.78 4.75 -14.90
N CYS A 119 6.75 3.91 -14.91
CA CYS A 119 6.90 2.46 -15.07
C CYS A 119 7.69 2.10 -16.33
N ALA A 120 7.34 2.70 -17.48
CA ALA A 120 8.01 2.49 -18.75
C ALA A 120 9.49 2.92 -18.71
N ALA A 121 9.81 4.04 -18.06
CA ALA A 121 11.19 4.53 -17.93
C ALA A 121 12.11 3.57 -17.15
N HIS A 122 11.55 2.77 -16.24
CA HIS A 122 12.28 1.75 -15.47
C HIS A 122 12.10 0.32 -16.01
N GLY A 123 11.30 0.13 -17.07
CA GLY A 123 11.02 -1.18 -17.65
C GLY A 123 10.10 -2.06 -16.80
N MET A 124 9.35 -1.48 -15.87
CA MET A 124 8.34 -2.17 -15.07
C MET A 124 7.03 -2.26 -15.87
N PRO A 125 6.51 -3.46 -16.19
CA PRO A 125 5.17 -3.58 -16.75
C PRO A 125 4.12 -3.10 -15.73
N CYS A 126 3.15 -2.32 -16.20
CA CYS A 126 2.17 -1.68 -15.32
C CYS A 126 1.30 -2.67 -14.54
N ASP A 127 1.16 -3.92 -14.99
CA ASP A 127 0.43 -4.97 -14.26
C ASP A 127 1.17 -5.56 -13.05
N HIS A 128 2.41 -5.12 -12.81
CA HIS A 128 3.12 -5.35 -11.55
C HIS A 128 2.94 -4.22 -10.54
N LEU A 129 2.27 -3.11 -10.89
CA LEU A 129 2.01 -2.00 -9.98
C LEU A 129 0.55 -2.02 -9.52
N THR A 130 0.35 -1.86 -8.21
CA THR A 130 -0.97 -1.58 -7.61
C THR A 130 -0.92 -0.22 -6.93
N VAL A 131 -1.93 0.61 -7.13
CA VAL A 131 -2.13 1.81 -6.30
C VAL A 131 -3.11 1.48 -5.18
N GLU A 132 -2.78 1.87 -3.96
CA GLU A 132 -3.64 1.72 -2.79
C GLU A 132 -4.21 3.07 -2.41
N LEU A 133 -5.50 3.09 -2.10
CA LEU A 133 -6.17 4.30 -1.66
C LEU A 133 -7.02 3.98 -0.44
N THR A 134 -6.94 4.85 0.56
CA THR A 134 -7.76 4.74 1.75
C THR A 134 -9.24 4.90 1.41
N GLU A 135 -10.09 4.36 2.26
CA GLU A 135 -11.53 4.53 2.16
C GLU A 135 -11.97 6.01 2.08
N SER A 136 -11.34 6.91 2.86
CA SER A 136 -11.68 8.33 2.86
C SER A 136 -11.39 9.01 1.52
N ALA A 137 -10.39 8.51 0.77
CA ALA A 137 -10.07 9.01 -0.57
C ALA A 137 -11.17 8.74 -1.61
N THR A 138 -12.13 7.85 -1.31
CA THR A 138 -13.19 7.47 -2.24
C THR A 138 -14.46 8.33 -2.17
N GLN A 139 -14.43 9.45 -1.45
CA GLN A 139 -15.62 10.27 -1.23
C GLN A 139 -16.11 11.01 -2.50
N ASP A 140 -15.20 11.48 -3.35
CA ASP A 140 -15.56 12.13 -4.62
C ASP A 140 -15.52 11.15 -5.79
N MET A 141 -16.61 10.40 -5.95
CA MET A 141 -16.68 9.28 -6.89
C MET A 141 -16.64 9.69 -8.37
N VAL A 142 -17.10 10.91 -8.72
CA VAL A 142 -17.25 11.30 -10.12
C VAL A 142 -15.89 11.46 -10.79
N HIS A 143 -14.96 12.15 -10.11
CA HIS A 143 -13.60 12.32 -10.61
C HIS A 143 -12.76 11.05 -10.48
N LEU A 144 -13.02 10.23 -9.46
CA LEU A 144 -12.28 8.99 -9.24
C LEU A 144 -12.51 7.95 -10.33
N LEU A 145 -13.74 7.84 -10.86
CA LEU A 145 -14.07 6.78 -11.81
C LEU A 145 -13.27 6.89 -13.12
N ASP A 146 -13.06 8.10 -13.64
CA ASP A 146 -12.23 8.31 -14.83
C ASP A 146 -10.77 7.93 -14.58
N THR A 147 -10.18 8.48 -13.52
CA THR A 147 -8.77 8.24 -13.18
C THR A 147 -8.52 6.76 -12.88
N LEU A 148 -9.34 6.13 -12.04
CA LEU A 148 -9.20 4.70 -11.71
C LEU A 148 -9.49 3.82 -12.92
N GLY A 149 -10.48 4.16 -13.74
CA GLY A 149 -10.76 3.46 -15.00
C GLY A 149 -9.55 3.48 -15.94
N ARG A 150 -8.89 4.63 -16.07
CA ARG A 150 -7.68 4.78 -16.89
C ARG A 150 -6.48 4.01 -16.33
N LEU A 151 -6.31 3.96 -15.01
CA LEU A 151 -5.31 3.08 -14.38
C LEU A 151 -5.55 1.61 -14.75
N ARG A 152 -6.81 1.16 -14.69
CA ARG A 152 -7.18 -0.22 -15.03
C ARG A 152 -7.02 -0.54 -16.51
N ILE A 153 -7.31 0.39 -17.42
CA ILE A 153 -7.04 0.23 -18.86
C ILE A 153 -5.54 0.03 -19.10
N LYS A 154 -4.68 0.73 -18.33
CA LYS A 154 -3.22 0.57 -18.32
C LYS A 154 -2.75 -0.67 -17.56
N ARG A 155 -3.68 -1.50 -17.08
CA ARG A 155 -3.47 -2.73 -16.28
C ARG A 155 -2.88 -2.51 -14.90
N ILE A 156 -2.84 -1.27 -14.40
CA ILE A 156 -2.42 -0.96 -13.03
C ILE A 156 -3.49 -1.49 -12.06
N GLY A 157 -3.06 -2.19 -11.02
CA GLY A 157 -3.92 -2.65 -9.93
C GLY A 157 -4.49 -1.46 -9.14
N VAL A 158 -5.71 -1.59 -8.65
CA VAL A 158 -6.32 -0.59 -7.76
C VAL A 158 -6.81 -1.33 -6.52
N SER A 159 -6.31 -0.92 -5.35
CA SER A 159 -6.63 -1.53 -4.06
C SER A 159 -7.34 -0.52 -3.16
N LEU A 160 -8.40 -0.98 -2.48
CA LEU A 160 -9.05 -0.22 -1.42
C LEU A 160 -8.41 -0.59 -0.08
N ASP A 161 -7.86 0.40 0.61
CA ASP A 161 -7.23 0.23 1.92
C ASP A 161 -8.17 0.54 3.09
N ASP A 162 -7.86 -0.03 4.26
CA ASP A 162 -8.58 0.12 5.52
C ASP A 162 -10.09 -0.24 5.46
N PHE A 163 -10.47 -1.22 4.63
CA PHE A 163 -11.89 -1.55 4.46
C PHE A 163 -12.52 -2.02 5.77
N GLY A 164 -13.66 -1.40 6.10
CA GLY A 164 -14.47 -1.71 7.29
C GLY A 164 -14.29 -0.73 8.44
N THR A 165 -13.28 0.16 8.39
CA THR A 165 -13.01 1.11 9.48
C THR A 165 -13.88 2.38 9.43
N GLY A 166 -14.57 2.63 8.31
CA GLY A 166 -15.46 3.78 8.14
C GLY A 166 -16.78 3.46 7.43
N TYR A 167 -17.36 4.48 6.79
CA TYR A 167 -18.59 4.39 5.98
C TYR A 167 -18.33 4.00 4.52
N SER A 168 -17.44 3.03 4.26
CA SER A 168 -17.25 2.45 2.93
C SER A 168 -18.58 1.87 2.52
N SER A 169 -19.28 2.58 1.64
CA SER A 169 -20.50 2.02 1.12
C SER A 169 -20.10 0.87 0.20
N LEU A 170 -20.73 -0.29 0.38
CA LEU A 170 -20.66 -1.39 -0.58
C LEU A 170 -20.96 -0.92 -2.02
N VAL A 171 -21.68 0.19 -2.15
CA VAL A 171 -21.89 0.92 -3.40
C VAL A 171 -20.57 1.34 -4.04
N ARG A 172 -19.60 1.89 -3.28
CA ARG A 172 -18.28 2.27 -3.81
C ARG A 172 -17.49 1.07 -4.26
N LEU A 173 -17.44 0.01 -3.45
CA LEU A 173 -16.76 -1.23 -3.79
C LEU A 173 -17.30 -1.84 -5.10
N LYS A 174 -18.62 -1.71 -5.32
CA LYS A 174 -19.30 -2.16 -6.54
C LYS A 174 -19.09 -1.24 -7.76
N GLN A 175 -18.96 0.06 -7.56
CA GLN A 175 -18.96 1.05 -8.65
C GLN A 175 -17.55 1.43 -9.14
N LEU A 176 -16.56 1.38 -8.25
CA LEU A 176 -15.18 1.71 -8.58
C LEU A 176 -14.43 0.44 -9.03
N PRO A 177 -13.48 0.56 -9.96
CA PRO A 177 -12.89 -0.60 -10.61
C PRO A 177 -11.71 -1.15 -9.80
N PHE A 178 -11.96 -1.46 -8.54
CA PHE A 178 -11.00 -2.13 -7.65
C PHE A 178 -10.65 -3.52 -8.19
N SER A 179 -9.45 -3.96 -7.88
CA SER A 179 -8.98 -5.34 -8.10
C SER A 179 -8.62 -6.06 -6.81
N GLU A 180 -8.46 -5.29 -5.73
CA GLU A 180 -8.01 -5.77 -4.42
C GLU A 180 -8.71 -4.95 -3.33
N VAL A 181 -8.98 -5.59 -2.20
CA VAL A 181 -9.45 -4.93 -0.97
C VAL A 181 -8.60 -5.42 0.20
N LYS A 182 -8.15 -4.47 1.02
CA LYS A 182 -7.37 -4.73 2.23
C LYS A 182 -8.29 -4.60 3.44
N ILE A 183 -8.38 -5.65 4.24
CA ILE A 183 -9.16 -5.67 5.47
C ILE A 183 -8.24 -5.27 6.62
N ASP A 184 -8.60 -4.17 7.29
CA ASP A 184 -7.81 -3.59 8.36
C ASP A 184 -7.54 -4.57 9.51
N ARG A 185 -6.40 -4.35 10.17
CA ARG A 185 -5.93 -5.16 11.29
C ARG A 185 -6.96 -5.31 12.41
N LEU A 186 -7.76 -4.28 12.70
CA LEU A 186 -8.76 -4.34 13.78
C LEU A 186 -9.74 -5.50 13.60
N PHE A 187 -10.10 -5.84 12.35
CA PHE A 187 -11.00 -6.97 12.06
C PHE A 187 -10.27 -8.31 12.01
N VAL A 188 -9.01 -8.29 11.53
CA VAL A 188 -8.17 -9.49 11.45
C VAL A 188 -7.80 -10.01 12.84
N THR A 189 -7.53 -9.13 13.80
CA THR A 189 -7.18 -9.52 15.18
C THR A 189 -8.33 -10.19 15.93
N ASP A 190 -9.58 -9.93 15.56
CA ASP A 190 -10.76 -10.47 16.27
C ASP A 190 -11.18 -11.87 15.77
N VAL A 191 -10.57 -12.38 14.69
CA VAL A 191 -11.00 -13.59 13.98
C VAL A 191 -10.80 -14.88 14.77
N ASP A 192 -9.80 -14.91 15.65
CA ASP A 192 -9.49 -16.05 16.52
C ASP A 192 -10.07 -15.89 17.93
N VAL A 193 -10.49 -14.68 18.30
CA VAL A 193 -11.06 -14.34 19.61
C VAL A 193 -12.58 -14.53 19.63
N THR A 194 -13.30 -14.05 18.62
CA THR A 194 -14.77 -13.96 18.68
C THR A 194 -15.48 -14.63 17.51
N LYS A 195 -16.67 -15.19 17.78
CA LYS A 195 -17.57 -15.68 16.71
C LYS A 195 -17.98 -14.55 15.77
N ALA A 196 -18.20 -13.34 16.30
CA ALA A 196 -18.60 -12.18 15.52
C ALA A 196 -17.51 -11.77 14.52
N GLY A 197 -16.26 -11.65 14.96
CA GLY A 197 -15.10 -11.36 14.09
C GLY A 197 -14.93 -12.40 13.00
N ARG A 198 -15.05 -13.70 13.33
CA ARG A 198 -15.00 -14.77 12.33
C ARG A 198 -16.11 -14.68 11.27
N VAL A 199 -17.34 -14.36 11.68
CA VAL A 199 -18.47 -14.19 10.77
C VAL A 199 -18.27 -12.96 9.89
N PHE A 200 -17.81 -11.84 10.46
CA PHE A 200 -17.51 -10.62 9.70
C PHE A 200 -16.44 -10.87 8.63
N MET A 201 -15.32 -11.50 9.01
CA MET A 201 -14.24 -11.83 8.08
C MET A 201 -14.73 -12.73 6.94
N ARG A 202 -15.48 -13.80 7.27
CA ARG A 202 -16.04 -14.70 6.24
C ARG A 202 -16.94 -13.95 5.26
N ASN A 203 -17.91 -13.19 5.76
CA ASN A 203 -18.85 -12.46 4.91
C ASN A 203 -18.13 -11.41 4.04
N THR A 204 -17.08 -10.78 4.57
CA THR A 204 -16.28 -9.80 3.82
C THR A 204 -15.48 -10.46 2.71
N ILE A 205 -14.87 -11.62 2.99
CA ILE A 205 -14.14 -12.41 1.98
C ILE A 205 -15.10 -12.87 0.88
N ASP A 206 -16.22 -13.48 1.26
CA ASP A 206 -17.22 -13.98 0.30
C ASP A 206 -17.74 -12.86 -0.60
N LEU A 207 -18.05 -11.69 -0.04
CA LEU A 207 -18.51 -10.53 -0.80
C LEU A 207 -17.45 -10.00 -1.76
N ALA A 208 -16.20 -9.88 -1.32
CA ALA A 208 -15.10 -9.43 -2.17
C ALA A 208 -14.90 -10.38 -3.36
N HIS A 209 -14.96 -11.70 -3.11
CA HIS A 209 -14.87 -12.72 -4.15
C HIS A 209 -16.04 -12.68 -5.12
N GLU A 210 -17.27 -12.46 -4.66
CA GLU A 210 -18.45 -12.27 -5.52
C GLU A 210 -18.32 -11.04 -6.44
N LEU A 211 -17.57 -10.03 -6.00
CA LEU A 211 -17.24 -8.84 -6.79
C LEU A 211 -15.99 -9.03 -7.68
N GLY A 212 -15.35 -10.20 -7.63
CA GLY A 212 -14.13 -10.50 -8.39
C GLY A 212 -12.87 -9.81 -7.86
N LEU A 213 -12.87 -9.44 -6.56
CA LEU A 213 -11.76 -8.78 -5.89
C LEU A 213 -10.89 -9.79 -5.15
N ARG A 214 -9.58 -9.52 -5.10
CA ARG A 214 -8.67 -10.22 -4.19
C ARG A 214 -8.74 -9.61 -2.79
N VAL A 215 -8.64 -10.43 -1.75
CA VAL A 215 -8.62 -9.98 -0.36
C VAL A 215 -7.22 -10.05 0.22
N VAL A 216 -6.78 -8.98 0.86
CA VAL A 216 -5.58 -8.93 1.71
C VAL A 216 -6.00 -8.74 3.16
N ALA A 217 -5.66 -9.68 4.03
CA ALA A 217 -5.82 -9.50 5.48
C ALA A 217 -4.58 -8.80 6.05
N GLU A 218 -4.77 -7.63 6.66
CA GLU A 218 -3.69 -6.87 7.27
C GLU A 218 -3.46 -7.19 8.74
N GLY A 219 -2.25 -6.93 9.22
CA GLY A 219 -1.91 -7.11 10.62
C GLY A 219 -1.99 -8.54 11.13
N VAL A 220 -1.70 -9.52 10.27
CA VAL A 220 -1.57 -10.93 10.70
C VAL A 220 -0.37 -11.07 11.63
N GLU A 221 -0.61 -11.29 12.92
CA GLU A 221 0.43 -11.35 13.96
C GLU A 221 0.72 -12.78 14.46
N THR A 222 -0.17 -13.75 14.23
CA THR A 222 -0.03 -15.09 14.81
C THR A 222 -0.36 -16.22 13.81
N ALA A 223 0.23 -17.40 14.02
CA ALA A 223 -0.07 -18.60 13.24
C ALA A 223 -1.54 -19.06 13.34
N PRO A 224 -2.20 -19.00 14.51
CA PRO A 224 -3.64 -19.26 14.61
C PRO A 224 -4.48 -18.36 13.71
N VAL A 225 -4.23 -17.05 13.70
CA VAL A 225 -4.95 -16.09 12.83
C VAL A 225 -4.74 -16.48 11.36
N SER A 226 -3.49 -16.70 10.93
CA SER A 226 -3.19 -17.13 9.55
C SER A 226 -3.91 -18.42 9.14
N ARG A 227 -3.96 -19.42 10.02
CA ARG A 227 -4.70 -20.68 9.76
C ARG A 227 -6.19 -20.45 9.59
N ILE A 228 -6.78 -19.63 10.45
CA ILE A 228 -8.22 -19.32 10.37
C ILE A 228 -8.50 -18.58 9.07
N LEU A 229 -7.68 -17.60 8.69
CA LEU A 229 -7.82 -16.91 7.40
C LEU A 229 -7.76 -17.87 6.21
N ALA A 230 -6.91 -18.90 6.27
CA ALA A 230 -6.88 -19.97 5.26
C ALA A 230 -8.18 -20.78 5.21
N GLU A 231 -8.75 -21.14 6.37
CA GLU A 231 -10.05 -21.81 6.48
C GLU A 231 -11.23 -20.96 5.98
N LEU A 232 -11.08 -19.63 6.05
CA LEU A 232 -12.06 -18.68 5.52
C LEU A 232 -11.90 -18.42 4.03
N GLY A 233 -10.81 -18.90 3.40
CA GLY A 233 -10.53 -18.68 1.97
C GLY A 233 -9.91 -17.32 1.65
N CYS A 234 -9.29 -16.64 2.62
CA CYS A 234 -8.58 -15.38 2.36
C CYS A 234 -7.41 -15.61 1.38
N ASP A 235 -7.20 -14.70 0.42
CA ASP A 235 -6.18 -14.88 -0.62
C ASP A 235 -4.77 -14.55 -0.10
N LEU A 236 -4.59 -13.35 0.43
CA LEU A 236 -3.29 -12.81 0.83
C LEU A 236 -3.29 -12.35 2.28
N GLY A 237 -2.11 -12.43 2.91
CA GLY A 237 -1.85 -11.92 4.24
C GLY A 237 -0.67 -10.97 4.26
N GLN A 238 -0.78 -9.93 5.08
CA GLN A 238 0.30 -9.01 5.39
C GLN A 238 0.35 -8.81 6.91
N GLY A 239 1.54 -8.89 7.51
CA GLY A 239 1.68 -8.72 8.95
C GLY A 239 2.97 -9.29 9.52
N PHE A 240 3.23 -8.98 10.79
CA PHE A 240 4.49 -9.33 11.45
C PHE A 240 4.69 -10.83 11.67
N TYR A 241 3.63 -11.63 11.56
CA TYR A 241 3.75 -13.08 11.51
C TYR A 241 4.63 -13.54 10.35
N PHE A 242 4.51 -12.88 9.19
CA PHE A 242 5.28 -13.21 7.99
C PHE A 242 6.58 -12.42 7.94
N ALA A 243 6.48 -11.09 8.03
CA ALA A 243 7.60 -10.18 7.92
C ALA A 243 7.24 -8.76 8.37
N ARG A 244 8.22 -8.09 9.00
CA ARG A 244 8.19 -6.64 9.20
C ARG A 244 8.61 -5.93 7.90
N PRO A 245 8.22 -4.66 7.69
CA PRO A 245 8.78 -3.85 6.61
C PRO A 245 10.32 -3.85 6.67
N MET A 246 10.96 -4.04 5.52
CA MET A 246 12.42 -4.19 5.42
C MET A 246 12.98 -3.52 4.17
N SER A 247 14.29 -3.24 4.14
CA SER A 247 14.90 -2.63 2.94
C SER A 247 14.83 -3.56 1.72
N SER A 248 14.97 -2.98 0.52
CA SER A 248 15.08 -3.70 -0.77
C SER A 248 16.07 -4.90 -0.69
N ALA A 249 17.26 -4.67 -0.13
CA ALA A 249 18.28 -5.72 0.04
C ALA A 249 17.86 -6.82 1.03
N ALA A 250 17.20 -6.44 2.13
CA ALA A 250 16.71 -7.40 3.12
C ALA A 250 15.54 -8.24 2.57
N LEU A 251 14.68 -7.64 1.74
CA LEU A 251 13.58 -8.33 1.06
C LEU A 251 14.09 -9.44 0.16
N LEU A 252 15.09 -9.15 -0.69
CA LEU A 252 15.69 -10.16 -1.58
C LEU A 252 16.25 -11.33 -0.78
N LYS A 253 16.97 -11.04 0.32
CA LYS A 253 17.46 -12.07 1.23
C LYS A 253 16.33 -12.89 1.86
N TRP A 254 15.25 -12.24 2.31
CA TRP A 254 14.09 -12.91 2.88
C TRP A 254 13.37 -13.79 1.85
N ALA A 255 13.31 -13.35 0.59
CA ALA A 255 12.73 -14.08 -0.54
C ALA A 255 13.68 -15.15 -1.14
N ASN A 256 14.93 -15.24 -0.66
CA ASN A 256 15.99 -16.13 -1.15
C ASN A 256 16.51 -15.81 -2.57
N PHE A 257 16.69 -14.53 -2.90
CA PHE A 257 17.26 -14.02 -4.17
C PHE A 257 18.47 -13.07 -3.97
#